data_AF-A0A2C9A8W8-F1
#
_entry.id   AF-A0A2C9A8W8-F1
#
_cell.length_a   1.000
_cell.length_b   1.000
_cell.length_c   1.000
_cell.angle_alpha   90.00
_cell.angle_beta   90.00
_cell.angle_gamma   90.00
#
_symmetry.space_group_name_H-M   'P 1'
#
loop_
_entity.id
_entity.type
_entity.pdbx_description
1 polymer ?
#
loop_
_entity_poly.entity_id
_entity_poly.type
_entity_poly.pdbx_seq_one_letter_code
_entity_poly.pdbx_strand_id
1 'polypeptide(L)'
;MKLITCKITTIVAILALVCSAYSWDDTFPVYVNITKKHMDVGAEGGHLPDVFYTMQLDRYGSRYISLHKENEADPGRIVWALYSEKNGMLDSAIVDEKGKLYKSVGGGAGGRIPPPLKENLKYSDSENVVIAPLSAFDEIAVDLKSLDGNGCPLCERGKITFVLELDSDRKSFIRRLQSYEPLFQLARKAGFSVIDFALLCSEFSCGDLSLFLEMFESVGLEPPPPPKSKKLTQPPSTGGDVLKPLKNTDKDFDKVLKEIEKLGTTKVKRKKR
;
A
#
# COMPACT_ATOMS: atom_id res chain seq x y z
N MET A 1 41.84 -19.84 1.40
CA MET A 1 41.09 -18.60 1.13
C MET A 1 40.23 -18.58 -0.15
N LYS A 2 40.19 -19.63 -1.00
CA LYS A 2 39.37 -19.65 -2.23
C LYS A 2 37.90 -20.09 -2.06
N LEU A 3 37.53 -20.69 -0.92
CA LEU A 3 36.17 -21.21 -0.68
C LEU A 3 35.17 -20.16 -0.17
N ILE A 4 35.64 -19.04 0.39
CA ILE A 4 34.77 -18.01 1.00
C ILE A 4 34.24 -17.07 -0.07
N THR A 5 35.08 -16.68 -1.03
CA THR A 5 34.69 -15.84 -2.17
C THR A 5 33.63 -16.50 -3.05
N CYS A 6 33.68 -17.82 -3.22
CA CYS A 6 32.71 -18.55 -4.05
C CYS A 6 31.30 -18.64 -3.43
N LYS A 7 31.18 -18.61 -2.10
CA LYS A 7 29.86 -18.61 -1.43
C LYS A 7 29.18 -17.24 -1.46
N ILE A 8 29.97 -16.17 -1.37
CA ILE A 8 29.46 -14.80 -1.40
C ILE A 8 28.96 -14.46 -2.81
N THR A 9 29.67 -14.85 -3.87
CA THR A 9 29.21 -14.62 -5.26
C THR A 9 27.93 -15.37 -5.59
N THR A 10 27.72 -16.58 -5.06
CA THR A 10 26.48 -17.34 -5.29
C THR A 10 25.28 -16.73 -4.56
N ILE A 11 25.46 -16.22 -3.33
CA ILE A 11 24.39 -15.52 -2.60
C ILE A 11 24.02 -14.22 -3.31
N VAL A 12 25.01 -13.45 -3.79
CA VAL A 12 24.77 -12.21 -4.56
C VAL A 12 24.11 -12.49 -5.90
N ALA A 13 24.46 -13.58 -6.59
CA ALA A 13 23.81 -13.97 -7.84
C ALA A 13 22.36 -14.43 -7.65
N ILE A 14 22.04 -15.11 -6.53
CA ILE A 14 20.66 -15.48 -6.18
C ILE A 14 19.84 -14.24 -5.80
N LEU A 15 20.41 -13.29 -5.04
CA LEU A 15 19.75 -12.00 -4.78
C LEU A 15 19.53 -11.19 -6.06
N ALA A 16 20.51 -11.17 -6.97
CA ALA A 16 20.39 -10.45 -8.24
C ALA A 16 19.34 -11.08 -9.19
N LEU A 17 19.22 -12.41 -9.21
CA LEU A 17 18.19 -13.12 -9.98
C LEU A 17 16.79 -12.96 -9.38
N VAL A 18 16.68 -12.80 -8.06
CA VAL A 18 15.43 -12.40 -7.40
C VAL A 18 15.10 -10.93 -7.74
N CYS A 19 16.08 -10.06 -7.98
CA CYS A 19 15.83 -8.67 -8.37
C CYS A 19 15.54 -8.45 -9.86
N SER A 20 16.03 -9.31 -10.77
CA SER A 20 15.91 -9.09 -12.23
C SER A 20 14.69 -9.72 -12.91
N ALA A 21 13.84 -10.43 -12.17
CA ALA A 21 12.62 -11.07 -12.69
C ALA A 21 11.33 -10.30 -12.36
N TYR A 22 11.41 -9.17 -11.67
CA TYR A 22 10.26 -8.32 -11.37
C TYR A 22 10.17 -7.18 -12.37
N SER A 23 9.66 -7.48 -13.57
CA SER A 23 8.94 -6.46 -14.33
C SER A 23 7.67 -6.13 -13.53
N TRP A 24 7.57 -4.89 -13.06
CA TRP A 24 6.57 -4.48 -12.06
C TRP A 24 5.12 -4.61 -12.55
N ASP A 25 4.90 -4.66 -13.88
CA ASP A 25 3.56 -4.69 -14.48
C ASP A 25 2.75 -5.97 -14.20
N ASP A 26 3.38 -7.10 -13.88
CA ASP A 26 2.69 -8.39 -13.69
C ASP A 26 2.62 -8.86 -12.22
N THR A 27 3.10 -8.07 -11.24
CA THR A 27 3.39 -8.61 -9.89
C THR A 27 2.26 -8.43 -8.87
N PHE A 28 1.45 -7.36 -8.99
CA PHE A 28 0.42 -7.04 -7.99
C PHE A 28 -0.98 -6.99 -8.61
N PRO A 29 -1.89 -7.92 -8.25
CA PRO A 29 -3.25 -7.94 -8.82
C PRO A 29 -4.04 -6.68 -8.52
N VAL A 30 -3.91 -6.15 -7.29
CA VAL A 30 -4.43 -4.84 -6.87
C VAL A 30 -3.39 -4.20 -5.95
N TYR A 31 -3.09 -2.92 -6.17
CA TYR A 31 -2.19 -2.16 -5.34
C TYR A 31 -2.67 -0.74 -5.09
N VAL A 32 -2.21 -0.16 -3.98
CA VAL A 32 -2.27 1.28 -3.72
C VAL A 32 -0.85 1.79 -3.67
N ASN A 33 -0.49 2.65 -4.60
CA ASN A 33 0.79 3.33 -4.57
C ASN A 33 0.66 4.61 -3.75
N ILE A 34 1.58 4.82 -2.82
CA ILE A 34 1.59 5.98 -1.92
C ILE A 34 2.96 6.65 -1.98
N THR A 35 3.00 7.78 -2.68
CA THR A 35 4.16 8.66 -2.78
C THR A 35 4.00 9.86 -1.87
N LYS A 36 5.03 10.70 -1.74
CA LYS A 36 4.94 11.98 -1.02
C LYS A 36 3.96 12.97 -1.65
N LYS A 37 3.55 12.77 -2.91
CA LYS A 37 2.78 13.75 -3.69
C LYS A 37 1.37 13.28 -4.04
N HIS A 38 1.18 11.99 -4.24
CA HIS A 38 -0.09 11.41 -4.65
C HIS A 38 -0.25 9.98 -4.12
N MET A 39 -1.50 9.53 -4.15
CA MET A 39 -1.87 8.13 -4.03
C MET A 39 -2.58 7.72 -5.32
N ASP A 40 -2.42 6.48 -5.74
CA ASP A 40 -3.17 5.92 -6.85
C ASP A 40 -3.50 4.45 -6.58
N VAL A 41 -4.55 3.97 -7.23
CA VAL A 41 -4.97 2.58 -7.16
C VAL A 41 -4.71 1.94 -8.51
N GLY A 42 -3.97 0.84 -8.54
CA GLY A 42 -3.71 0.09 -9.76
C GLY A 42 -4.15 -1.37 -9.71
N ALA A 43 -4.45 -1.89 -10.89
CA ALA A 43 -4.86 -3.28 -11.12
C ALA A 43 -4.56 -3.68 -12.57
N GLU A 44 -4.17 -4.94 -12.78
CA GLU A 44 -4.03 -5.58 -14.11
C GLU A 44 -3.27 -4.75 -15.18
N GLY A 45 -2.16 -4.10 -14.81
CA GLY A 45 -1.34 -3.31 -15.74
C GLY A 45 -1.87 -1.89 -16.05
N GLY A 46 -2.92 -1.45 -15.34
CA GLY A 46 -3.42 -0.07 -15.38
C GLY A 46 -3.47 0.57 -13.98
N HIS A 47 -3.71 1.88 -13.94
CA HIS A 47 -3.98 2.63 -12.72
C HIS A 47 -5.15 3.60 -12.90
N LEU A 48 -5.85 3.83 -11.80
CA LEU A 48 -6.87 4.88 -11.66
C LEU A 48 -6.17 6.24 -11.47
N PRO A 49 -6.89 7.36 -11.72
CA PRO A 49 -6.28 8.68 -11.65
C PRO A 49 -5.62 9.01 -10.31
N ASP A 50 -4.50 9.73 -10.36
CA ASP A 50 -3.79 10.20 -9.16
C ASP A 50 -4.68 11.03 -8.23
N VAL A 51 -4.69 10.66 -6.96
CA VAL A 51 -5.21 11.45 -5.85
C VAL A 51 -4.07 12.25 -5.24
N PHE A 52 -3.91 13.49 -5.68
CA PHE A 52 -2.98 14.43 -5.05
C PHE A 52 -3.46 14.82 -3.68
N TYR A 53 -2.55 14.97 -2.73
CA TYR A 53 -2.93 15.24 -1.35
C TYR A 53 -1.93 16.12 -0.60
N THR A 54 -2.40 16.69 0.50
CA THR A 54 -1.54 17.32 1.50
C THR A 54 -2.04 17.04 2.91
N MET A 55 -1.17 17.18 3.90
CA MET A 55 -1.58 17.07 5.29
C MET A 55 -2.08 18.43 5.78
N GLN A 56 -3.31 18.47 6.27
CA GLN A 56 -3.92 19.67 6.83
C GLN A 56 -4.52 19.40 8.20
N LEU A 57 -4.28 20.32 9.13
CA LEU A 57 -5.00 20.39 10.40
C LEU A 57 -6.31 21.16 10.18
N ASP A 58 -7.44 20.52 10.47
CA ASP A 58 -8.75 21.16 10.49
C ASP A 58 -9.50 20.87 11.81
N ARG A 59 -10.78 21.24 11.87
CA ARG A 59 -11.60 21.04 13.09
C ARG A 59 -11.77 19.58 13.51
N TYR A 60 -11.48 18.63 12.61
CA TYR A 60 -11.59 17.19 12.80
C TYR A 60 -10.23 16.52 13.04
N GLY A 61 -9.15 17.31 13.09
CA GLY A 61 -7.80 16.82 13.33
C GLY A 61 -6.90 16.93 12.11
N SER A 62 -5.74 16.28 12.19
CA SER A 62 -4.77 16.23 11.10
C SER A 62 -5.17 15.15 10.12
N ARG A 63 -5.45 15.52 8.87
CA ARG A 63 -5.93 14.61 7.83
C ARG A 63 -5.18 14.81 6.52
N TYR A 64 -5.06 13.74 5.74
CA TYR A 64 -4.62 13.81 4.35
C TYR A 64 -5.81 14.26 3.51
N ILE A 65 -5.78 15.50 3.03
CA ILE A 65 -6.86 16.08 2.25
C ILE A 65 -6.51 16.09 0.77
N SER A 66 -7.52 15.90 -0.06
CA SER A 66 -7.38 15.86 -1.50
C SER A 66 -7.19 17.23 -2.13
N LEU A 67 -6.36 17.26 -3.16
CA LEU A 67 -6.07 18.42 -3.98
C LEU A 67 -6.47 18.16 -5.42
N HIS A 68 -7.19 19.11 -6.01
CA HIS A 68 -7.33 19.19 -7.45
C HIS A 68 -6.14 19.95 -8.03
N LYS A 69 -5.47 19.34 -9.00
CA LYS A 69 -4.37 19.95 -9.75
C LYS A 69 -4.73 19.98 -11.23
N GLU A 70 -4.48 21.09 -11.89
CA GLU A 70 -4.60 21.18 -13.35
C GLU A 70 -3.36 20.59 -14.05
N ASN A 71 -2.20 20.62 -13.38
CA ASN A 71 -0.93 20.05 -13.85
C ASN A 71 0.05 19.85 -12.67
N GLU A 72 1.24 19.29 -12.94
CA GLU A 72 2.23 19.01 -11.89
C GLU A 72 2.75 20.27 -11.16
N ALA A 73 2.86 21.40 -11.86
CA ALA A 73 3.37 22.66 -11.34
C ALA A 73 2.33 23.45 -10.52
N ASP A 74 1.05 23.11 -10.64
CA ASP A 74 -0.03 23.67 -9.84
C ASP A 74 0.23 23.35 -8.34
N PRO A 75 0.15 24.32 -7.41
CA PRO A 75 0.18 24.02 -5.97
C PRO A 75 -1.03 23.20 -5.50
N GLY A 76 -2.09 23.13 -6.30
CA GLY A 76 -3.32 22.40 -6.03
C GLY A 76 -4.34 23.23 -5.26
N ARG A 77 -5.61 22.83 -5.39
CA ARG A 77 -6.77 23.45 -4.73
C ARG A 77 -7.51 22.42 -3.91
N ILE A 78 -7.91 22.78 -2.69
CA ILE A 78 -8.64 21.86 -1.80
C ILE A 78 -9.93 21.39 -2.47
N VAL A 79 -10.12 20.08 -2.49
CA VAL A 79 -11.41 19.46 -2.82
C VAL A 79 -12.23 19.36 -1.56
N TRP A 80 -13.49 19.78 -1.62
CA TRP A 80 -14.44 19.71 -0.54
C TRP A 80 -15.47 18.62 -0.83
N ALA A 81 -15.96 17.97 0.20
CA ALA A 81 -17.01 16.98 0.08
C ALA A 81 -18.06 17.12 1.18
N LEU A 82 -19.21 16.49 0.93
CA LEU A 82 -20.24 16.31 1.94
C LEU A 82 -19.93 15.09 2.81
N TYR A 83 -20.12 15.26 4.11
CA TYR A 83 -19.92 14.22 5.11
C TYR A 83 -21.13 14.14 6.03
N SER A 84 -21.40 12.94 6.53
CA SER A 84 -22.16 12.76 7.76
C SER A 84 -21.27 13.08 8.97
N GLU A 85 -21.83 13.76 9.95
CA GLU A 85 -21.18 14.11 11.22
C GLU A 85 -21.87 13.35 12.36
N LYS A 86 -21.06 12.72 13.22
CA LYS A 86 -21.53 11.99 14.39
C LYS A 86 -20.65 12.33 15.58
N ASN A 87 -21.26 12.77 16.68
CA ASN A 87 -20.54 13.18 17.90
C ASN A 87 -19.45 14.25 17.65
N GLY A 88 -19.71 15.19 16.73
CA GLY A 88 -18.76 16.25 16.36
C GLY A 88 -17.56 15.79 15.52
N MET A 89 -17.56 14.56 15.02
CA MET A 89 -16.53 14.00 14.14
C MET A 89 -17.13 13.61 12.80
N LEU A 90 -16.32 13.67 11.74
CA LEU A 90 -16.70 13.13 10.44
C LEU A 90 -16.84 11.61 10.55
N ASP A 91 -17.98 11.08 10.11
CA ASP A 91 -18.28 9.64 10.15
C ASP A 91 -18.03 9.00 8.78
N SER A 92 -18.74 9.47 7.74
CA SER A 92 -18.57 8.96 6.37
C SER A 92 -18.79 10.02 5.32
N ALA A 93 -17.99 9.97 4.24
CA ALA A 93 -18.20 10.79 3.06
C ALA A 93 -19.47 10.34 2.32
N ILE A 94 -20.28 11.29 1.90
CA ILE A 94 -21.55 11.01 1.22
C ILE A 94 -21.28 10.71 -0.25
N VAL A 95 -21.84 9.59 -0.72
CA VAL A 95 -21.78 9.15 -2.12
C VAL A 95 -23.19 9.12 -2.72
N ASP A 96 -23.27 9.25 -4.04
CA ASP A 96 -24.51 9.05 -4.79
C ASP A 96 -24.83 7.55 -4.97
N GLU A 97 -25.94 7.25 -5.64
CA GLU A 97 -26.39 5.88 -5.94
C GLU A 97 -25.40 5.08 -6.80
N LYS A 98 -24.47 5.76 -7.48
CA LYS A 98 -23.41 5.15 -8.29
C LYS A 98 -22.08 5.01 -7.52
N GLY A 99 -22.06 5.37 -6.24
CA GLY A 99 -20.87 5.35 -5.41
C GLY A 99 -19.93 6.54 -5.61
N LYS A 100 -20.33 7.58 -6.36
CA LYS A 100 -19.52 8.77 -6.59
C LYS A 100 -19.67 9.76 -5.44
N LEU A 101 -18.56 10.28 -4.94
CA LEU A 101 -18.54 11.30 -3.88
C LEU A 101 -19.24 12.59 -4.31
N TYR A 102 -20.06 13.15 -3.42
CA TYR A 102 -20.52 14.53 -3.55
C TYR A 102 -19.37 15.48 -3.18
N LYS A 103 -18.57 15.84 -4.19
CA LYS A 103 -17.38 16.68 -4.05
C LYS A 103 -17.31 17.80 -5.08
N SER A 104 -16.62 18.89 -4.74
CA SER A 104 -16.30 19.98 -5.67
C SER A 104 -15.03 20.72 -5.22
N VAL A 105 -14.36 21.38 -6.16
CA VAL A 105 -13.15 22.17 -5.91
C VAL A 105 -13.54 23.48 -5.21
N GLY A 106 -12.84 23.82 -4.14
CA GLY A 106 -13.11 25.05 -3.41
C GLY A 106 -12.73 26.31 -4.17
N GLY A 107 -13.39 27.42 -3.84
CA GLY A 107 -13.08 28.75 -4.36
C GLY A 107 -11.94 29.45 -3.61
N GLY A 108 -11.53 30.61 -4.12
CA GLY A 108 -10.47 31.43 -3.50
C GLY A 108 -9.07 30.82 -3.58
N ALA A 109 -8.11 31.49 -2.95
CA ALA A 109 -6.70 31.07 -2.95
C ALA A 109 -6.55 29.67 -2.34
N GLY A 110 -5.94 28.75 -3.10
CA GLY A 110 -5.74 27.35 -2.71
C GLY A 110 -7.04 26.55 -2.51
N GLY A 111 -8.19 27.06 -2.97
CA GLY A 111 -9.48 26.40 -2.78
C GLY A 111 -10.01 26.42 -1.35
N ARG A 112 -9.60 27.39 -0.52
CA ARG A 112 -9.98 27.47 0.90
C ARG A 112 -11.44 27.84 1.17
N ILE A 113 -12.17 28.33 0.16
CA ILE A 113 -13.58 28.68 0.31
C ILE A 113 -14.43 27.47 -0.08
N PRO A 114 -15.18 26.86 0.86
CA PRO A 114 -16.02 25.70 0.55
C PRO A 114 -17.11 26.08 -0.48
N PRO A 115 -17.36 25.22 -1.48
CA PRO A 115 -18.47 25.40 -2.41
C PRO A 115 -19.81 25.05 -1.74
N PRO A 116 -20.95 25.56 -2.23
CA PRO A 116 -22.27 25.31 -1.65
C PRO A 116 -22.82 23.92 -2.04
N LEU A 117 -22.17 22.85 -1.58
CA LEU A 117 -22.49 21.47 -1.99
C LEU A 117 -23.88 20.98 -1.55
N LYS A 118 -24.43 21.55 -0.49
CA LYS A 118 -25.71 21.13 0.10
C LYS A 118 -26.93 21.43 -0.77
N GLU A 119 -26.81 22.34 -1.73
CA GLU A 119 -27.92 22.79 -2.57
C GLU A 119 -28.53 21.66 -3.43
N ASN A 120 -27.82 20.54 -3.58
CA ASN A 120 -28.25 19.38 -4.36
C ASN A 120 -28.78 18.20 -3.53
N LEU A 121 -28.79 18.28 -2.19
CA LEU A 121 -29.30 17.21 -1.34
C LEU A 121 -30.82 17.33 -1.13
N LYS A 122 -31.55 16.21 -1.22
CA LYS A 122 -32.95 16.16 -0.80
C LYS A 122 -33.01 16.41 0.72
N TYR A 123 -33.85 17.36 1.12
CA TYR A 123 -33.89 18.02 2.44
C TYR A 123 -33.95 17.10 3.69
N SER A 124 -34.33 15.83 3.56
CA SER A 124 -34.57 14.92 4.70
C SER A 124 -33.30 14.43 5.42
N ASP A 125 -32.13 14.52 4.79
CA ASP A 125 -30.88 14.00 5.36
C ASP A 125 -29.97 15.11 5.94
N SER A 126 -30.46 16.35 6.01
CA SER A 126 -29.60 17.55 6.11
C SER A 126 -29.07 17.92 7.51
N GLU A 127 -29.67 17.42 8.59
CA GLU A 127 -29.35 17.91 9.95
C GLU A 127 -27.94 17.52 10.42
N ASN A 128 -27.42 16.38 9.97
CA ASN A 128 -26.08 15.90 10.36
C ASN A 128 -25.07 15.96 9.20
N VAL A 129 -25.36 16.73 8.15
CA VAL A 129 -24.48 16.84 6.99
C VAL A 129 -23.64 18.08 7.08
N VAL A 130 -22.34 17.93 6.83
CA VAL A 130 -21.35 19.01 6.89
C VAL A 130 -20.52 19.04 5.61
N ILE A 131 -19.98 20.21 5.30
CA ILE A 131 -19.01 20.39 4.21
C ILE A 131 -17.63 20.45 4.86
N ALA A 132 -16.73 19.58 4.43
CA ALA A 132 -15.36 19.50 4.95
C ALA A 132 -14.37 19.21 3.81
N PRO A 133 -13.06 19.50 3.99
CA PRO A 133 -12.05 19.04 3.05
C PRO A 133 -12.17 17.53 2.86
N LEU A 134 -12.20 17.09 1.61
CA LEU A 134 -12.27 15.70 1.24
C LEU A 134 -10.99 15.00 1.67
N SER A 135 -11.13 13.87 2.35
CA SER A 135 -9.99 13.00 2.67
C SER A 135 -9.49 12.31 1.41
N ALA A 136 -8.19 12.33 1.19
CA ALA A 136 -7.55 11.55 0.12
C ALA A 136 -7.84 10.05 0.29
N PHE A 137 -7.96 9.57 1.54
CA PHE A 137 -8.31 8.18 1.81
C PHE A 137 -9.74 7.84 1.40
N ASP A 138 -10.68 8.79 1.44
CA ASP A 138 -12.06 8.54 1.00
C ASP A 138 -12.13 8.39 -0.54
N GLU A 139 -11.29 9.12 -1.28
CA GLU A 139 -11.14 8.92 -2.73
C GLU A 139 -10.59 7.54 -3.04
N ILE A 140 -9.47 7.17 -2.41
CA ILE A 140 -8.88 5.84 -2.58
C ILE A 140 -9.87 4.75 -2.17
N ALA A 141 -10.65 4.95 -1.12
CA ALA A 141 -11.66 3.97 -0.71
C ALA A 141 -12.78 3.77 -1.75
N VAL A 142 -13.17 4.82 -2.47
CA VAL A 142 -14.13 4.70 -3.58
C VAL A 142 -13.51 3.95 -4.75
N ASP A 143 -12.27 4.27 -5.09
CA ASP A 143 -11.52 3.58 -6.14
C ASP A 143 -11.36 2.08 -5.83
N LEU A 144 -10.99 1.75 -4.59
CA LEU A 144 -10.89 0.36 -4.13
C LEU A 144 -12.23 -0.40 -4.18
N LYS A 145 -13.34 0.27 -3.86
CA LYS A 145 -14.69 -0.35 -3.99
C LYS A 145 -15.09 -0.59 -5.43
N SER A 146 -14.63 0.24 -6.37
CA SER A 146 -14.91 0.07 -7.80
C SER A 146 -14.23 -1.18 -8.39
N LEU A 147 -13.15 -1.63 -7.75
CA LEU A 147 -12.40 -2.83 -8.12
C LEU A 147 -12.97 -4.12 -7.51
N ASP A 148 -14.23 -4.12 -7.05
CA ASP A 148 -14.91 -5.26 -6.41
C ASP A 148 -14.48 -6.58 -7.08
N GLY A 149 -13.78 -7.41 -6.29
CA GLY A 149 -12.91 -8.52 -6.71
C GLY A 149 -13.61 -9.70 -7.40
N ASN A 150 -14.79 -9.45 -7.96
CA ASN A 150 -15.60 -10.36 -8.75
C ASN A 150 -15.17 -10.42 -10.23
N GLY A 151 -14.41 -9.42 -10.70
CA GLY A 151 -13.98 -9.33 -12.11
C GLY A 151 -12.57 -9.85 -12.42
N CYS A 152 -11.71 -10.02 -11.42
CA CYS A 152 -10.29 -10.35 -11.62
C CYS A 152 -10.01 -11.84 -11.34
N PRO A 153 -9.94 -12.71 -12.35
CA PRO A 153 -9.69 -14.15 -12.18
C PRO A 153 -8.27 -14.47 -11.69
N LEU A 154 -7.33 -13.52 -11.78
CA LEU A 154 -5.94 -13.67 -11.33
C LEU A 154 -5.68 -13.08 -9.95
N CYS A 155 -6.62 -12.30 -9.40
CA CYS A 155 -6.50 -11.76 -8.06
C CYS A 155 -6.71 -12.91 -7.07
N GLU A 156 -5.67 -13.25 -6.30
CA GLU A 156 -5.89 -13.97 -5.04
C GLU A 156 -6.93 -13.16 -4.25
N ARG A 157 -8.17 -13.67 -4.18
CA ARG A 157 -9.33 -12.91 -3.70
C ARG A 157 -9.00 -12.21 -2.38
N GLY A 158 -9.20 -10.89 -2.35
CA GLY A 158 -9.03 -10.10 -1.14
C GLY A 158 -7.58 -9.76 -0.77
N LYS A 159 -6.59 -9.96 -1.66
CA LYS A 159 -5.22 -9.44 -1.45
C LYS A 159 -5.05 -8.05 -2.05
N ILE A 160 -4.40 -7.15 -1.29
CA ILE A 160 -3.98 -5.82 -1.73
C ILE A 160 -2.54 -5.55 -1.30
N THR A 161 -1.77 -4.86 -2.15
CA THR A 161 -0.40 -4.44 -1.81
C THR A 161 -0.32 -2.92 -1.69
N PHE A 162 0.17 -2.41 -0.58
CA PHE A 162 0.50 -1.00 -0.43
C PHE A 162 1.96 -0.79 -0.83
N VAL A 163 2.18 -0.10 -1.93
CA VAL A 163 3.50 0.24 -2.45
C VAL A 163 3.87 1.62 -1.91
N LEU A 164 4.91 1.69 -1.10
CA LEU A 164 5.22 2.86 -0.29
C LEU A 164 6.55 3.48 -0.70
N GLU A 165 6.56 4.79 -0.92
CA GLU A 165 7.81 5.54 -1.03
C GLU A 165 8.54 5.57 0.32
N LEU A 166 9.86 5.40 0.32
CA LEU A 166 10.67 5.57 1.52
C LEU A 166 10.84 7.05 1.90
N ASP A 167 10.98 7.32 3.20
CA ASP A 167 11.45 8.62 3.69
C ASP A 167 12.97 8.66 3.82
N SER A 168 13.49 9.85 4.12
CA SER A 168 14.91 10.09 4.37
C SER A 168 15.49 9.24 5.50
N ASP A 169 14.65 8.83 6.45
CA ASP A 169 15.04 7.99 7.57
C ASP A 169 13.92 7.04 8.02
N ARG A 170 14.33 5.93 8.64
CA ARG A 170 13.45 4.85 9.10
C ARG A 170 12.38 5.33 10.09
N LYS A 171 12.71 6.24 11.00
CA LYS A 171 11.77 6.69 12.04
C LYS A 171 10.66 7.57 11.44
N SER A 172 11.03 8.47 10.55
CA SER A 172 10.07 9.29 9.81
C SER A 172 9.16 8.42 8.94
N PHE A 173 9.74 7.44 8.25
CA PHE A 173 8.98 6.47 7.45
C PHE A 173 7.94 5.71 8.28
N ILE A 174 8.34 5.12 9.41
CA ILE A 174 7.42 4.36 10.28
C ILE A 174 6.31 5.26 10.84
N ARG A 175 6.64 6.49 11.26
CA ARG A 175 5.61 7.45 11.71
C ARG A 175 4.60 7.78 10.60
N ARG A 176 5.09 7.95 9.36
CA ARG A 176 4.22 8.21 8.21
C ARG A 176 3.35 6.98 7.91
N LEU A 177 3.93 5.78 7.93
CA LEU A 177 3.18 4.54 7.75
C LEU A 177 2.03 4.41 8.76
N GLN A 178 2.30 4.70 10.04
CA GLN A 178 1.26 4.70 11.09
C GLN A 178 0.11 5.67 10.81
N SER A 179 0.40 6.80 10.17
CA SER A 179 -0.65 7.77 9.79
C SER A 179 -1.56 7.28 8.66
N TYR A 180 -1.19 6.20 7.96
CA TYR A 180 -1.98 5.56 6.92
C TYR A 180 -2.91 4.46 7.46
N GLU A 181 -2.92 4.21 8.77
CA GLU A 181 -3.80 3.23 9.41
C GLU A 181 -5.28 3.32 8.97
N PRO A 182 -5.90 4.52 8.87
CA PRO A 182 -7.29 4.61 8.42
C PRO A 182 -7.51 4.06 7.00
N LEU A 183 -6.51 4.17 6.12
CA LEU A 183 -6.57 3.66 4.76
C LEU A 183 -6.56 2.12 4.73
N PHE A 184 -5.77 1.47 5.60
CA PHE A 184 -5.77 0.01 5.74
C PHE A 184 -7.12 -0.51 6.21
N GLN A 185 -7.77 0.20 7.12
CA GLN A 185 -9.13 -0.14 7.57
C GLN A 185 -10.16 0.06 6.46
N LEU A 186 -10.00 1.08 5.61
CA LEU A 186 -10.86 1.29 4.44
C LEU A 186 -10.69 0.18 3.40
N ALA A 187 -9.47 -0.28 3.14
CA ALA A 187 -9.23 -1.44 2.28
C ALA A 187 -9.91 -2.70 2.82
N ARG A 188 -9.82 -2.97 4.14
CA ARG A 188 -10.55 -4.09 4.76
C ARG A 188 -12.06 -3.98 4.58
N LYS A 189 -12.63 -2.78 4.76
CA LYS A 189 -14.06 -2.51 4.52
C LYS A 189 -14.46 -2.69 3.06
N ALA A 190 -13.53 -2.51 2.12
CA ALA A 190 -13.73 -2.76 0.70
C ALA A 190 -13.61 -4.24 0.30
N GLY A 191 -13.30 -5.15 1.25
CA GLY A 191 -13.25 -6.60 1.02
C GLY A 191 -11.84 -7.19 0.93
N PHE A 192 -10.79 -6.38 1.13
CA PHE A 192 -9.40 -6.88 1.14
C PHE A 192 -9.04 -7.44 2.52
N SER A 193 -8.95 -8.77 2.61
CA SER A 193 -8.62 -9.51 3.83
C SER A 193 -7.12 -9.64 4.08
N VAL A 194 -6.30 -9.58 3.02
CA VAL A 194 -4.84 -9.71 3.09
C VAL A 194 -4.20 -8.41 2.63
N ILE A 195 -3.53 -7.72 3.55
CA ILE A 195 -2.77 -6.50 3.27
C ILE A 195 -1.29 -6.88 3.24
N ASP A 196 -0.61 -6.46 2.18
CA ASP A 196 0.82 -6.65 1.98
C ASP A 196 1.51 -5.29 1.76
N PHE A 197 2.82 -5.25 1.91
CA PHE A 197 3.61 -4.04 1.71
C PHE A 197 4.72 -4.27 0.69
N ALA A 198 4.93 -3.27 -0.18
CA ALA A 198 6.09 -3.16 -1.04
C ALA A 198 6.71 -1.77 -0.87
N LEU A 199 7.98 -1.63 -1.22
CA LEU A 199 8.72 -0.37 -1.12
C LEU A 199 9.14 0.09 -2.51
N LEU A 200 8.91 1.37 -2.82
CA LEU A 200 9.55 2.03 -3.96
C LEU A 200 11.00 2.35 -3.56
N CYS A 201 11.96 1.55 -4.01
CA CYS A 201 13.38 1.86 -3.88
C CYS A 201 14.01 2.04 -5.26
N SER A 202 14.76 3.14 -5.44
CA SER A 202 15.61 3.33 -6.62
C SER A 202 16.94 2.57 -6.52
N GLU A 203 17.34 2.09 -5.33
CA GLU A 203 18.59 1.34 -5.12
C GLU A 203 18.43 0.20 -4.09
N PHE A 204 19.37 -0.75 -4.11
CA PHE A 204 19.47 -2.07 -3.43
C PHE A 204 19.08 -2.19 -1.93
N SER A 205 18.54 -1.18 -1.25
CA SER A 205 18.18 -1.22 0.18
C SER A 205 16.79 -1.81 0.49
N CYS A 206 16.02 -2.22 -0.51
CA CYS A 206 14.68 -2.80 -0.36
C CYS A 206 14.65 -4.20 0.30
N GLY A 207 15.81 -4.78 0.64
CA GLY A 207 15.93 -6.12 1.24
C GLY A 207 15.99 -6.14 2.77
N ASP A 208 15.72 -5.04 3.47
CA ASP A 208 15.75 -5.00 4.94
C ASP A 208 14.51 -5.72 5.53
N LEU A 209 14.65 -7.02 5.79
CA LEU A 209 13.62 -7.82 6.47
C LEU A 209 13.21 -7.23 7.82
N SER A 210 14.12 -6.55 8.53
CA SER A 210 13.79 -5.93 9.82
C SER A 210 12.86 -4.74 9.65
N LEU A 211 13.04 -3.97 8.57
CA LEU A 211 12.12 -2.88 8.21
C LEU A 211 10.77 -3.45 7.81
N PHE A 212 10.75 -4.48 6.96
CA PHE A 212 9.52 -5.14 6.53
C PHE A 212 8.68 -5.61 7.72
N LEU A 213 9.28 -6.32 8.69
CA LEU A 213 8.57 -6.77 9.89
C LEU A 213 8.08 -5.61 10.77
N GLU A 214 8.90 -4.57 10.94
CA GLU A 214 8.50 -3.38 11.70
C GLU A 214 7.31 -2.64 11.06
N MET A 215 7.21 -2.65 9.72
CA MET A 215 6.07 -2.06 9.03
C MET A 215 4.76 -2.70 9.49
N PHE A 216 4.65 -4.04 9.44
CA PHE A 216 3.47 -4.77 9.92
C PHE A 216 3.20 -4.53 11.40
N GLU A 217 4.23 -4.61 12.24
CA GLU A 217 4.09 -4.37 13.69
C GLU A 217 3.55 -2.96 13.98
N SER A 218 4.05 -1.94 13.26
CA SER A 218 3.72 -0.54 13.51
C SER A 218 2.25 -0.20 13.27
N VAL A 219 1.57 -0.97 12.43
CA VAL A 219 0.15 -0.81 12.05
C VAL A 219 -0.72 -1.96 12.57
N GLY A 220 -0.19 -2.80 13.46
CA GLY A 220 -0.96 -3.91 14.06
C GLY A 220 -1.44 -4.95 13.05
N LEU A 221 -0.68 -5.15 11.97
CA LEU A 221 -0.93 -6.19 10.97
C LEU A 221 -0.01 -7.38 11.21
N GLU A 222 -0.43 -8.56 10.78
CA GLU A 222 0.43 -9.73 10.73
C GLU A 222 1.06 -9.83 9.33
N PRO A 223 2.36 -10.12 9.22
CA PRO A 223 2.99 -10.34 7.92
C PRO A 223 2.37 -11.57 7.23
N PRO A 224 2.19 -11.55 5.89
CA PRO A 224 1.69 -12.70 5.18
C PRO A 224 2.64 -13.89 5.37
N PRO A 225 2.11 -15.14 5.39
CA PRO A 225 2.95 -16.31 5.49
C PRO A 225 3.93 -16.34 4.31
N PRO A 226 5.18 -16.81 4.51
CA PRO A 226 6.14 -16.90 3.44
C PRO A 226 5.55 -17.74 2.29
N PRO A 227 5.81 -17.37 1.02
CA PRO A 227 5.29 -18.11 -0.11
C PRO A 227 5.70 -19.57 0.03
N LYS A 228 4.72 -20.47 0.10
CA LYS A 228 4.98 -21.91 0.01
C LYS A 228 5.73 -22.11 -1.29
N SER A 229 6.88 -22.78 -1.26
CA SER A 229 7.66 -23.05 -2.47
C SER A 229 6.73 -23.71 -3.49
N LYS A 230 6.27 -22.93 -4.47
CA LYS A 230 5.63 -23.50 -5.65
C LYS A 230 6.75 -24.31 -6.26
N LYS A 231 6.67 -25.65 -6.18
CA LYS A 231 7.51 -26.52 -7.01
C LYS A 231 7.39 -25.93 -8.40
N LEU A 232 8.50 -25.43 -8.96
CA LEU A 232 8.54 -25.05 -10.36
C LEU A 232 8.15 -26.32 -11.12
N THR A 233 6.87 -26.42 -11.50
CA THR A 233 6.47 -27.39 -12.50
C THR A 233 7.09 -26.85 -13.78
N GLN A 234 8.28 -27.35 -14.10
CA GLN A 234 8.85 -27.09 -15.42
C GLN A 234 7.78 -27.48 -16.44
N PRO A 235 7.47 -26.62 -17.43
CA PRO A 235 6.70 -27.08 -18.57
C PRO A 235 7.42 -28.30 -19.15
N PRO A 236 6.70 -29.33 -19.62
CA PRO A 236 7.32 -30.51 -20.19
C PRO A 236 8.19 -30.06 -21.37
N SER A 237 9.50 -30.05 -21.17
CA SER A 237 10.47 -29.71 -22.20
C SER A 237 10.55 -30.86 -23.18
N THR A 238 9.91 -30.71 -24.33
CA THR A 238 10.30 -31.44 -25.53
C THR A 238 11.60 -30.84 -26.05
N GLY A 239 12.72 -31.52 -25.73
CA GLY A 239 13.93 -31.52 -26.55
C GLY A 239 15.10 -30.68 -26.03
N GLY A 240 16.20 -31.36 -25.72
CA GLY A 240 17.56 -30.80 -25.73
C GLY A 240 18.27 -30.76 -24.38
N ASP A 241 19.05 -31.80 -24.10
CA ASP A 241 20.06 -31.85 -23.02
C ASP A 241 20.98 -30.62 -23.02
N VAL A 242 20.82 -29.71 -22.05
CA VAL A 242 21.94 -29.05 -21.35
C VAL A 242 21.44 -28.58 -19.97
N LEU A 243 21.78 -29.33 -18.92
CA LEU A 243 22.12 -28.91 -17.54
C LEU A 243 21.70 -30.00 -16.55
N LYS A 244 22.71 -30.65 -15.95
CA LYS A 244 22.52 -31.65 -14.89
C LYS A 244 21.76 -31.01 -13.71
N PRO A 245 20.77 -31.71 -13.12
CA PRO A 245 20.02 -31.20 -11.98
C PRO A 245 20.93 -31.07 -10.75
N LEU A 246 21.06 -29.85 -10.22
CA LEU A 246 21.64 -29.57 -8.91
C LEU A 246 20.71 -30.10 -7.81
N LYS A 247 20.85 -31.39 -7.48
CA LYS A 247 20.09 -32.12 -6.44
C LYS A 247 20.27 -31.61 -4.99
N ASN A 248 20.89 -30.45 -4.78
CA ASN A 248 21.29 -29.99 -3.44
C ASN A 248 20.64 -28.67 -2.98
N THR A 249 19.88 -27.97 -3.82
CA THR A 249 19.30 -26.65 -3.48
C THR A 249 18.19 -26.72 -2.42
N ASP A 250 17.38 -27.77 -2.40
CA ASP A 250 16.31 -27.92 -1.39
C ASP A 250 16.86 -28.06 0.03
N LYS A 251 18.01 -28.72 0.20
CA LYS A 251 18.65 -28.89 1.52
C LYS A 251 19.27 -27.60 2.05
N ASP A 252 19.73 -26.73 1.16
CA ASP A 252 20.29 -25.44 1.54
C ASP A 252 19.19 -24.44 1.92
N PHE A 253 18.01 -24.52 1.29
CA PHE A 253 16.85 -23.68 1.64
C PHE A 253 16.28 -24.01 3.02
N ASP A 254 16.07 -25.29 3.32
CA ASP A 254 15.62 -25.75 4.65
C ASP A 254 16.61 -25.39 5.77
N LYS A 255 17.89 -25.32 5.44
CA LYS A 255 18.94 -24.93 6.38
C LYS A 255 18.87 -23.43 6.70
N VAL A 256 18.63 -22.58 5.70
CA VAL A 256 18.46 -21.14 5.88
C VAL A 256 17.20 -20.83 6.68
N LEU A 257 16.08 -21.50 6.40
CA LEU A 257 14.84 -21.36 7.19
C LEU A 257 15.04 -21.71 8.67
N LYS A 258 15.76 -22.81 8.96
CA LYS A 258 16.09 -23.20 10.35
C LYS A 258 17.04 -22.25 11.06
N GLU A 259 17.89 -21.53 10.35
CA GLU A 259 18.74 -20.49 10.95
C GLU A 259 17.92 -19.23 11.27
N ILE A 260 16.94 -18.87 10.44
CA ILE A 260 16.01 -17.77 10.69
C ILE A 260 15.13 -18.04 11.94
N GLU A 261 14.60 -19.25 12.09
CA GLU A 261 13.83 -19.65 13.29
C GLU A 261 14.67 -19.60 14.58
N LYS A 262 15.97 -19.94 14.49
CA LYS A 262 16.90 -19.84 15.63
C LYS A 262 17.22 -18.41 16.01
N LEU A 263 17.28 -17.50 15.03
CA LEU A 263 17.54 -16.08 15.30
C LEU A 263 16.35 -15.39 15.98
N GLY A 264 15.11 -15.76 15.61
CA GLY A 264 13.88 -15.24 16.21
C GLY A 264 13.59 -15.70 17.64
N THR A 265 14.26 -16.75 18.14
CA THR A 265 14.03 -17.30 19.50
C THR A 265 15.01 -16.78 20.56
N THR A 266 15.88 -15.83 20.22
CA THR A 266 16.84 -15.24 21.16
C THR A 266 16.14 -14.26 22.11
N LYS A 267 15.46 -14.80 23.15
CA LYS A 267 14.93 -14.02 24.28
C LYS A 267 16.03 -13.13 24.86
N VAL A 268 15.85 -11.82 24.73
CA VAL A 268 16.63 -10.79 25.43
C VAL A 268 16.54 -11.05 26.93
N LYS A 269 17.60 -11.62 27.52
CA LYS A 269 17.79 -11.60 28.98
C LYS A 269 18.04 -10.16 29.39
N ARG A 270 16.97 -9.46 29.81
CA ARG A 270 17.06 -8.21 30.59
C ARG A 270 17.94 -8.50 31.82
N LYS A 271 19.16 -7.96 31.81
CA LYS A 271 20.04 -7.94 32.97
C LYS A 271 19.51 -6.85 33.91
N LYS A 272 18.85 -7.25 34.99
CA LYS A 272 18.61 -6.38 36.15
C LYS A 272 19.94 -6.25 36.90
N ARG A 273 20.59 -5.10 36.79
CA ARG A 273 21.31 -4.35 37.83
C ARG A 273 22.06 -3.19 37.19
#